data_AF-A0A372Q8X9-F1
#
_entry.id   AF-A0A372Q8X9-F1
#
_cell.length_a   1.000
_cell.length_b   1.000
_cell.length_c   1.000
_cell.angle_alpha   90.00
_cell.angle_beta   90.00
_cell.angle_gamma   90.00
#
_symmetry.space_group_name_H-M   'P 1'
#
loop_
_entity.id
_entity.type
_entity.pdbx_description
1 polymer ?
#
loop_
_entity_poly.entity_id
_entity_poly.type
_entity_poly.pdbx_seq_one_letter_code
_entity_poly.pdbx_strand_id
1 'polypeptide(L)'
;MKNNYEKQIRGPPSEPVLHYGVGCDCCNHTIRGKRWNCTTCVIYDLCQDCKPKSHKHRHPNDHRLKLIPHSDTSKYAPRMCYHIFFVYSIL
;
A
#
# COMPACT_ATOMS: atom_id res chain seq x y z
N MET A 1 -2.58 -22.59 3.18
CA MET A 1 -3.47 -21.80 4.06
C MET A 1 -3.11 -20.34 3.83
N LYS A 2 -4.02 -19.52 3.27
CA LYS A 2 -3.76 -18.09 3.09
C LYS A 2 -3.94 -17.40 4.44
N ASN A 3 -2.84 -16.95 5.03
CA ASN A 3 -2.83 -16.32 6.34
C ASN A 3 -3.71 -15.06 6.28
N ASN A 4 -4.45 -14.74 7.34
CA ASN A 4 -5.33 -13.55 7.47
C ASN A 4 -4.66 -12.21 7.06
N TYR A 5 -3.32 -12.17 7.02
CA TYR A 5 -2.53 -11.03 6.53
C TYR A 5 -2.64 -10.80 5.00
N GLU A 6 -3.07 -11.79 4.23
CA GLU A 6 -3.43 -11.65 2.80
C GLU A 6 -4.87 -11.11 2.62
N LYS A 7 -5.32 -10.19 3.49
CA LYS A 7 -6.51 -9.38 3.19
C LYS A 7 -6.32 -8.76 1.81
N GLN A 8 -7.24 -9.12 0.91
CA GLN A 8 -7.09 -9.11 -0.54
C GLN A 8 -6.21 -7.97 -1.06
N ILE A 9 -5.04 -8.29 -1.61
CA ILE A 9 -4.10 -7.30 -2.12
C ILE A 9 -4.78 -6.56 -3.29
N ARG A 10 -4.83 -5.23 -3.23
CA ARG A 10 -5.49 -4.41 -4.26
C ARG A 10 -4.47 -3.68 -5.12
N GLY A 11 -4.38 -4.10 -6.38
CA GLY A 11 -3.46 -3.59 -7.40
C GLY A 11 -2.95 -4.71 -8.32
N PRO A 12 -2.42 -4.41 -9.51
CA PRO A 12 -1.96 -5.43 -10.44
C PRO A 12 -0.71 -6.17 -9.90
N PRO A 13 -0.54 -7.48 -10.21
CA PRO A 13 0.65 -8.25 -9.84
C PRO A 13 1.98 -7.69 -10.34
N SER A 14 1.94 -6.83 -11.37
CA SER A 14 3.11 -6.19 -11.97
C SER A 14 3.69 -5.06 -11.12
N GLU A 15 2.97 -4.52 -10.14
CA GLU A 15 3.50 -3.54 -9.19
C GLU A 15 4.26 -4.29 -8.10
N PRO A 16 5.61 -4.23 -8.02
CA PRO A 16 6.37 -5.05 -7.07
C PRO A 16 6.20 -4.56 -5.62
N VAL A 17 5.73 -3.33 -5.45
CA VAL A 17 5.69 -2.63 -4.17
C VAL A 17 4.43 -2.98 -3.39
N LEU A 18 4.60 -3.60 -2.21
CA LEU A 18 3.54 -3.87 -1.25
C LEU A 18 3.84 -3.15 0.07
N HIS A 19 2.90 -2.34 0.56
CA HIS A 19 3.04 -1.64 1.84
C HIS A 19 2.53 -2.52 2.98
N TYR A 20 3.40 -3.36 3.53
CA TYR A 20 3.05 -4.29 4.61
C TYR A 20 2.54 -3.56 5.85
N GLY A 21 1.48 -4.08 6.46
CA GLY A 21 0.85 -3.50 7.65
C GLY A 21 0.06 -2.21 7.39
N VAL A 22 -0.07 -1.78 6.13
CA VAL A 22 -0.82 -0.59 5.73
C VAL A 22 -2.04 -1.00 4.90
N GLY A 23 -3.22 -0.78 5.47
CA GLY A 23 -4.50 -0.98 4.81
C GLY A 23 -5.03 0.31 4.18
N CYS A 24 -5.81 0.17 3.12
CA CYS A 24 -6.61 1.27 2.59
C CYS A 24 -7.85 1.46 3.47
N ASP A 25 -8.04 2.64 4.05
CA ASP A 25 -9.20 2.95 4.92
C ASP A 25 -10.55 2.94 4.20
N CYS A 26 -10.55 2.90 2.86
CA CYS A 26 -11.77 2.78 2.08
C CYS A 26 -12.18 1.32 1.80
N CYS A 27 -11.24 0.44 1.49
CA CYS A 27 -11.54 -0.91 1.01
C CYS A 27 -10.95 -2.02 1.88
N ASN A 28 -10.26 -1.65 2.96
CA ASN A 28 -9.65 -2.54 3.94
C ASN A 28 -8.67 -3.57 3.36
N HIS A 29 -8.17 -3.30 2.16
CA HIS A 29 -7.19 -4.11 1.43
C HIS A 29 -5.79 -3.58 1.65
N THR A 30 -4.80 -4.48 1.66
CA THR A 30 -3.39 -4.11 1.71
C THR A 30 -3.02 -3.31 0.46
N ILE A 31 -2.35 -2.17 0.67
CA ILE A 31 -2.03 -1.25 -0.42
C ILE A 31 -0.85 -1.79 -1.23
N ARG A 32 -1.08 -2.00 -2.54
CA ARG A 32 -0.05 -2.29 -3.53
C ARG A 32 0.15 -1.09 -4.47
N GLY A 33 1.40 -0.81 -4.83
CA GLY A 33 1.76 0.33 -5.67
C GLY A 33 1.67 1.66 -4.90
N LYS A 34 0.92 2.63 -5.45
CA LYS A 34 0.84 3.99 -4.89
C LYS A 34 0.00 4.05 -3.61
N ARG A 35 0.65 4.42 -2.50
CA ARG A 35 0.00 4.76 -1.23
C ARG A 35 -0.24 6.27 -1.15
N TRP A 36 -1.45 6.66 -0.80
CA TRP A 36 -1.82 8.06 -0.59
C TRP A 36 -2.16 8.29 0.87
N ASN A 37 -1.37 9.09 1.56
CA ASN A 37 -1.55 9.38 2.98
C ASN A 37 -2.13 10.78 3.18
N CYS A 38 -3.07 10.94 4.10
CA CYS A 38 -3.59 12.25 4.48
C CYS A 38 -2.52 13.04 5.24
N THR A 39 -2.32 14.31 4.91
CA THR A 39 -1.38 15.16 5.64
C THR A 39 -1.91 15.67 6.97
N THR A 40 -3.23 15.58 7.19
CA THR A 40 -3.91 16.11 8.38
C THR A 40 -4.29 15.00 9.37
N CYS A 41 -4.71 13.83 8.87
CA CYS A 41 -5.09 12.70 9.71
C CYS A 41 -3.89 11.80 10.00
N VAL A 42 -3.79 11.34 11.25
CA VAL A 42 -2.69 10.46 11.71
C VAL A 42 -2.73 9.08 11.04
N ILE A 43 -3.94 8.54 10.80
CA ILE A 43 -4.18 7.21 10.25
C ILE A 43 -5.22 7.25 9.12
N TYR A 44 -4.85 7.84 7.98
CA TYR A 44 -5.70 7.79 6.79
C TYR A 44 -4.87 7.56 5.53
N ASP A 45 -4.98 6.36 4.98
CA ASP A 45 -4.27 5.86 3.82
C ASP A 45 -5.26 5.33 2.76
N LEU A 46 -5.04 5.71 1.51
CA LEU A 46 -5.81 5.24 0.36
C LEU A 46 -4.90 4.56 -0.66
N CYS A 47 -5.39 3.49 -1.27
CA CYS A 47 -4.77 2.91 -2.46
C CYS A 47 -5.05 3.75 -3.70
N GLN A 48 -4.35 3.46 -4.79
CA GLN A 48 -4.50 4.16 -6.07
C GLN A 48 -5.93 4.14 -6.63
N ASP A 49 -6.69 3.06 -6.42
CA ASP A 49 -8.06 2.92 -6.94
C ASP A 49 -9.08 3.72 -6.12
N CYS A 50 -8.80 3.89 -4.83
CA CYS A 50 -9.67 4.61 -3.90
C CYS A 50 -9.40 6.10 -3.91
N LYS A 51 -8.18 6.55 -4.25
CA LYS A 51 -7.83 7.96 -4.27
C LYS A 51 -8.82 8.79 -5.14
N PRO A 52 -9.12 8.45 -6.40
CA PRO A 52 -10.08 9.22 -7.21
C PRO A 52 -11.48 9.34 -6.59
N LYS A 53 -11.83 8.40 -5.71
CA LYS A 53 -13.12 8.32 -5.01
C LYS A 53 -13.04 8.89 -3.59
N SER A 54 -11.95 9.56 -3.20
CA SER A 54 -11.75 10.07 -1.83
C SER A 54 -12.92 10.93 -1.35
N HIS A 55 -13.53 11.69 -2.25
CA HIS A 55 -14.70 12.54 -1.97
C HIS A 55 -15.99 11.81 -1.62
N LYS A 56 -16.07 10.50 -1.91
CA LYS A 56 -17.24 9.65 -1.63
C LYS A 56 -17.15 8.98 -0.26
N HIS A 57 -15.99 9.05 0.38
CA HIS A 57 -15.75 8.48 1.70
C HIS A 57 -15.95 9.60 2.73
N ARG A 58 -16.47 9.27 3.94
CA ARG A 58 -16.67 10.22 5.04
C ARG A 58 -15.33 10.75 5.58
N HIS A 59 -14.61 11.51 4.75
CA HIS A 59 -13.35 12.16 5.04
C HIS A 59 -13.45 13.60 4.53
N PRO A 60 -12.95 14.61 5.28
CA PRO A 60 -13.00 16.00 4.83
C PRO A 60 -12.30 16.19 3.47
N ASN A 61 -12.97 16.88 2.56
CA ASN A 61 -12.48 17.07 1.18
C ASN A 61 -11.34 18.11 1.08
N ASP A 62 -11.17 18.95 2.09
CA ASP A 62 -10.12 19.94 2.23
C ASP A 62 -8.78 19.34 2.70
N HIS A 63 -8.80 18.09 3.19
CA HIS A 63 -7.59 17.36 3.55
C HIS A 63 -6.78 16.98 2.31
N ARG A 64 -5.52 17.40 2.31
CA ARG A 64 -4.59 17.08 1.22
C ARG A 64 -4.07 15.65 1.39
N LEU A 65 -4.07 14.91 0.28
CA LEU A 65 -3.50 13.57 0.18
C LEU A 65 -2.14 13.66 -0.52
N LYS A 66 -1.09 13.19 0.13
CA LYS A 66 0.26 13.11 -0.44
C LYS A 66 0.55 11.70 -0.92
N LEU A 67 1.28 11.60 -2.04
CA LEU A 67 1.85 10.34 -2.48
C LEU A 67 2.98 9.96 -1.54
N ILE A 68 2.93 8.75 -1.00
CA ILE A 68 4.01 8.14 -0.24
C ILE A 68 4.76 7.21 -1.20
N PRO A 69 5.92 7.63 -1.73
CA PRO A 69 6.75 6.73 -2.50
C PRO A 69 7.20 5.59 -1.59
N HIS A 70 7.36 4.42 -2.18
CA HIS A 70 8.08 3.35 -1.52
C HIS A 70 9.56 3.68 -1.60
N SER A 71 10.09 4.32 -0.56
CA SER A 71 11.53 4.44 -0.41
C SER A 71 12.08 3.11 0.08
N ASP A 72 13.21 2.68 -0.45
CA ASP A 72 13.94 1.51 0.05
C ASP A 72 14.37 1.70 1.53
N THR A 73 14.26 2.93 2.04
CA THR A 73 14.55 3.36 3.40
C THR A 73 13.31 3.52 4.30
N SER A 74 12.10 3.29 3.79
CA SER A 74 10.88 3.43 4.58
C SER A 74 10.88 2.40 5.71
N LYS A 75 10.46 2.79 6.92
CA LYS A 75 10.22 1.84 8.04
C LYS A 75 9.19 0.75 7.70
N TYR A 76 8.40 0.97 6.65
CA TYR A 76 7.43 0.03 6.08
C TYR A 76 7.84 -0.52 4.72
N ALA A 77 9.04 -0.20 4.22
CA ALA A 77 9.63 -0.94 3.13
C ALA A 77 9.70 -2.41 3.58
N PRO A 78 9.47 -3.39 2.69
CA PRO A 78 9.91 -4.74 2.98
C PRO A 78 11.39 -4.59 3.25
N ARG A 79 11.81 -4.86 4.49
CA ARG A 79 13.20 -5.21 4.76
C ARG A 79 13.51 -6.30 3.77
N MET A 80 14.25 -5.92 2.73
CA MET A 80 14.68 -6.71 1.59
C MET A 80 14.18 -8.15 1.66
N CYS A 81 13.15 -8.47 0.89
CA CYS A 81 12.88 -9.86 0.58
C CYS A 81 14.06 -10.33 -0.27
N TYR A 82 15.14 -10.75 0.37
CA TYR A 82 16.26 -11.53 -0.19
C TYR A 82 15.79 -12.89 -0.77
N HIS A 83 14.48 -13.07 -0.97
CA HIS A 83 13.88 -14.35 -1.33
C HIS A 83 13.53 -14.48 -2.82
N ILE A 84 13.74 -13.43 -3.64
CA ILE A 84 13.45 -13.49 -5.10
C ILE A 84 14.71 -13.52 -5.97
N PHE A 85 15.90 -13.18 -5.46
CA PHE A 85 17.14 -13.31 -6.24
C PHE A 85 17.81 -14.70 -6.15
N PHE A 86 17.41 -15.57 -5.22
CA PHE A 86 18.04 -16.89 -5.07
C PHE A 86 17.39 -18.04 -5.86
N VAL A 87 16.21 -17.84 -6.45
CA VAL A 87 15.53 -18.93 -7.18
C VAL A 87 15.91 -19.03 -8.67
N TYR A 88 16.70 -18.08 -9.20
CA TYR A 88 17.19 -18.12 -10.59
C TYR A 88 18.71 -18.31 -10.72
N SER A 89 19.43 -18.61 -9.63
CA SER A 89 20.88 -18.85 -9.65
C SER A 89 21.28 -20.25 -9.16
N ILE A 90 20.33 -21.19 -9.12
CA ILE A 90 20.60 -22.62 -8.89
C ILE A 90 19.98 -23.45 -10.03
N LEU A 91 20.25 -23.02 -11.27
CA LEU A 91 20.30 -23.91 -12.43
C LEU A 91 21.74 -24.43 -12.57
#